data_AF-A0A1Y3APY2-F1
#
_entry.id   AF-A0A1Y3APY2-F1
#
_cell.length_a   1.000
_cell.length_b   1.000
_cell.length_c   1.000
_cell.angle_alpha   90.00
_cell.angle_beta   90.00
_cell.angle_gamma   90.00
#
_symmetry.space_group_name_H-M   'P 1'
#
loop_
_entity.id
_entity.type
_entity.pdbx_description
1 polymer ?
#
loop_
_entity_poly.entity_id
_entity_poly.type
_entity_poly.pdbx_seq_one_letter_code
_entity_poly.pdbx_strand_id
1 'polypeptide(L)'
;MVSSPEESKIIENKEKTKSASMDASNQDIRTKTGGAYIPPAKLRMMQQNISDKNSEAYQRLAWESLKKSINGLINKVNVSNIAFIVKELFAVNLIRGRGLLCRSILRAQQSSPTFTHVYAALIAVANTK
;
A
#
# COMPACT_ATOMS: atom_id res chain seq x y z
N MET A 1 -22.88 43.23 36.42
CA MET A 1 -21.69 42.69 35.73
C MET A 1 -22.17 41.60 34.79
N VAL A 2 -22.48 41.96 33.55
CA VAL A 2 -22.99 41.02 32.54
C VAL A 2 -21.83 40.76 31.58
N SER A 3 -21.28 39.54 31.59
CA SER A 3 -20.24 39.11 30.64
C SER A 3 -20.75 39.28 29.22
N SER A 4 -19.93 39.89 28.37
CA SER A 4 -20.24 40.20 26.98
C SER A 4 -20.48 38.91 26.18
N PRO A 5 -21.50 38.83 25.30
CA PRO A 5 -21.79 37.68 24.43
C PRO A 5 -20.64 37.25 23.49
N GLU A 6 -19.57 38.04 23.42
CA GLU A 6 -18.38 37.73 22.64
C GLU A 6 -17.40 36.81 23.37
N GLU A 7 -17.29 36.89 24.69
CA GLU A 7 -16.37 36.03 25.47
C GLU A 7 -16.83 34.57 25.51
N SER A 8 -18.15 34.33 25.56
CA SER A 8 -18.72 32.98 25.51
C SER A 8 -18.51 32.30 24.15
N LYS A 9 -18.58 33.05 23.04
CA LYS A 9 -18.28 32.55 21.68
C LYS A 9 -16.81 32.21 21.49
N ILE A 10 -15.91 32.96 22.14
CA ILE A 10 -14.46 32.70 22.09
C ILE A 10 -14.11 31.41 22.83
N ILE A 11 -14.74 31.17 23.99
CA ILE A 11 -14.54 29.94 24.78
C ILE A 11 -15.08 28.71 24.02
N GLU A 12 -16.27 28.80 23.41
CA GLU A 12 -16.86 27.72 22.62
C GLU A 12 -16.03 27.37 21.37
N ASN A 13 -15.42 28.38 20.71
CA ASN A 13 -14.51 28.15 19.59
C ASN A 13 -13.15 27.58 20.04
N LYS A 14 -12.69 27.89 21.25
CA LYS A 14 -11.45 27.33 21.82
C LYS A 14 -11.61 25.86 22.22
N GLU A 15 -12.80 25.46 22.65
CA GLU A 15 -13.14 24.06 22.92
C GLU A 15 -13.34 23.25 21.63
N LYS A 16 -14.03 23.81 20.62
CA LYS A 16 -14.16 23.18 19.28
C LYS A 16 -12.81 22.99 18.57
N THR A 17 -11.85 23.89 18.78
CA THR A 17 -10.51 23.76 18.18
C THR A 17 -9.61 22.78 18.94
N LYS A 18 -9.83 22.57 20.24
CA LYS A 18 -9.12 21.52 21.00
C LYS A 18 -9.65 20.12 20.69
N SER A 19 -10.96 19.92 20.55
CA SER A 19 -11.54 18.60 20.24
C SER A 19 -11.21 18.09 18.83
N ALA A 20 -10.90 18.97 17.88
CA ALA A 20 -10.46 18.58 16.54
C ALA A 20 -9.01 18.05 16.47
N SER A 21 -8.23 18.17 17.54
CA SER A 21 -6.79 17.85 17.55
C SER A 21 -6.42 16.54 18.27
N MET A 22 -7.39 15.86 18.90
CA MET A 22 -7.13 14.69 19.75
C MET A 22 -7.34 13.32 19.08
N ASP A 23 -7.90 13.24 17.87
CA ASP A 23 -8.25 11.95 17.21
C ASP A 23 -7.33 11.59 16.03
N ALA A 24 -6.05 11.99 16.07
CA ALA A 24 -5.05 11.61 15.07
C ALA A 24 -4.32 10.28 15.39
N SER A 25 -4.45 9.77 16.61
CA SER A 25 -3.70 8.60 17.10
C SER A 25 -4.35 7.26 16.75
N ASN A 26 -5.58 7.27 16.22
CA ASN A 26 -6.32 6.04 15.88
C ASN A 26 -6.97 6.11 14.50
N GLN A 27 -6.28 6.71 13.53
CA GLN A 27 -6.60 6.54 12.11
C GLN A 27 -6.27 5.09 11.74
N ASP A 28 -7.22 4.19 11.99
CA ASP A 28 -7.24 2.86 11.41
C ASP A 28 -6.89 3.03 9.92
N ILE A 29 -5.75 2.50 9.47
CA ILE A 29 -5.25 2.63 8.07
C ILE A 29 -6.24 1.98 7.07
N ARG A 30 -7.37 1.47 7.58
CA ARG A 30 -8.60 1.19 6.88
C ARG A 30 -9.26 2.49 6.43
N THR A 31 -8.71 3.15 5.41
CA THR A 31 -9.56 4.02 4.59
C THR A 31 -10.69 3.14 4.06
N LYS A 32 -11.93 3.41 4.50
CA LYS A 32 -13.12 2.75 3.94
C LYS A 32 -13.05 2.86 2.41
N THR A 33 -13.44 1.79 1.71
CA THR A 33 -13.52 1.77 0.25
C THR A 33 -14.37 2.98 -0.20
N GLY A 34 -13.73 4.01 -0.76
CA GLY A 34 -14.35 5.32 -1.08
C GLY A 34 -13.62 6.56 -0.53
N GLY A 35 -12.61 6.41 0.33
CA GLY A 35 -11.79 7.53 0.81
C GLY A 35 -10.93 8.18 -0.28
N ALA A 36 -10.68 9.49 -0.17
CA ALA A 36 -9.81 10.22 -1.09
C ALA A 36 -8.40 9.60 -1.17
N TYR A 37 -7.81 9.57 -2.37
CA TYR A 37 -6.46 9.07 -2.57
C TYR A 37 -5.46 9.81 -1.67
N ILE A 38 -4.72 9.06 -0.85
CA ILE A 38 -3.65 9.61 -0.01
C ILE A 38 -2.33 9.53 -0.79
N PRO A 39 -1.64 10.66 -1.03
CA PRO A 39 -0.35 10.65 -1.71
C PRO A 39 0.70 9.78 -1.00
N PRO A 40 1.58 9.07 -1.74
CA PRO A 40 2.54 8.13 -1.15
C PRO A 40 3.49 8.76 -0.15
N ALA A 41 3.87 10.03 -0.34
CA ALA A 41 4.74 10.76 0.58
C ALA A 41 4.07 10.95 1.95
N LYS A 42 2.80 11.38 1.97
CA LYS A 42 2.01 11.57 3.18
C LYS A 42 1.74 10.24 3.89
N LEU A 43 1.45 9.20 3.10
CA LEU A 43 1.22 7.85 3.61
C LEU A 43 2.49 7.28 4.28
N ARG A 44 3.69 7.55 3.74
CA ARG A 44 4.95 7.18 4.41
C ARG A 44 5.15 7.92 5.73
N MET A 45 4.88 9.22 5.79
CA MET A 45 4.98 9.99 7.05
C MET A 45 4.07 9.40 8.14
N MET A 46 2.85 9.00 7.79
CA MET A 46 1.91 8.36 8.72
C MET A 46 2.40 6.98 9.20
N GLN A 47 3.20 6.28 8.39
CA GLN A 47 3.68 4.92 8.68
C GLN A 47 5.02 4.88 9.43
N GLN A 48 5.74 6.01 9.54
CA GLN A 48 7.04 6.08 10.20
C GLN A 48 7.01 5.63 11.68
N ASN A 49 5.85 5.72 12.32
CA ASN A 49 5.68 5.36 13.73
C ASN A 49 5.46 3.86 13.97
N ILE A 50 5.36 3.03 12.93
CA ILE A 50 5.12 1.59 13.04
C ILE A 50 6.45 0.84 12.90
N SER A 51 7.14 0.61 14.01
CA SER A 51 8.44 -0.06 14.05
C SER A 51 8.39 -1.54 14.49
N ASP A 52 7.35 -1.94 15.22
CA ASP A 52 7.22 -3.31 15.73
C ASP A 52 6.83 -4.30 14.61
N LYS A 53 7.73 -5.23 14.31
CA LYS A 53 7.57 -6.23 13.25
C LYS A 53 6.49 -7.28 13.55
N ASN A 54 6.20 -7.53 14.82
CA ASN A 54 5.21 -8.52 15.22
C ASN A 54 3.79 -7.96 15.19
N SER A 55 3.64 -6.63 15.21
CA SER A 55 2.34 -5.97 15.14
C SER A 55 1.57 -6.31 13.87
N GLU A 56 0.25 -6.44 13.98
CA GLU A 56 -0.65 -6.64 12.84
C GLU A 56 -0.48 -5.52 11.79
N ALA A 57 -0.35 -4.28 12.27
CA ALA A 57 -0.19 -3.09 11.42
C ALA A 57 1.06 -3.18 10.53
N TYR A 58 2.21 -3.60 11.10
CA TYR A 58 3.43 -3.79 10.33
C TYR A 58 3.30 -4.93 9.32
N GLN A 59 2.75 -6.08 9.74
CA GLN A 59 2.58 -7.22 8.85
C GLN A 59 1.67 -6.92 7.67
N ARG A 60 0.63 -6.10 7.89
CA ARG A 60 -0.29 -5.61 6.86
C ARG A 60 0.39 -4.62 5.93
N LEU A 61 1.18 -3.70 6.46
CA LEU A 61 1.98 -2.78 5.65
C LEU A 61 2.97 -3.55 4.75
N ALA A 62 3.69 -4.51 5.32
CA ALA A 62 4.60 -5.37 4.59
C ALA A 62 3.88 -6.19 3.50
N TRP A 63 2.66 -6.67 3.79
CA TRP A 63 1.83 -7.37 2.82
C TRP A 63 1.38 -6.49 1.65
N GLU A 64 0.92 -5.27 1.92
CA GLU A 64 0.53 -4.31 0.88
C GLU A 64 1.73 -3.87 0.04
N SER A 65 2.91 -3.71 0.65
CA SER A 65 4.16 -3.47 -0.06
C SER A 65 4.50 -4.64 -0.99
N LEU A 66 4.48 -5.88 -0.48
CA LEU A 66 4.72 -7.09 -1.28
C LEU A 66 3.78 -7.18 -2.49
N LYS A 67 2.49 -6.94 -2.29
CA LYS A 67 1.48 -6.91 -3.36
C LYS A 67 1.79 -5.85 -4.42
N LYS A 68 2.15 -4.64 -4.01
CA LYS A 68 2.51 -3.54 -4.93
C LYS A 68 3.79 -3.88 -5.70
N SER A 69 4.81 -4.43 -5.05
CA SER A 69 6.07 -4.82 -5.70
C SER A 69 5.84 -5.89 -6.76
N ILE A 70 5.14 -6.99 -6.42
CA ILE A 70 4.84 -8.06 -7.39
C ILE A 70 4.04 -7.51 -8.57
N ASN A 71 2.93 -6.80 -8.33
CA ASN A 71 2.14 -6.21 -9.41
C ASN A 71 2.95 -5.24 -10.27
N GLY A 72 3.80 -4.43 -9.65
CA GLY A 72 4.69 -3.50 -10.34
C GLY A 72 5.69 -4.22 -11.26
N LEU A 73 6.24 -5.35 -10.83
CA LEU A 73 7.15 -6.16 -11.64
C LEU A 73 6.43 -6.81 -12.82
N ILE A 74 5.26 -7.41 -12.59
CA ILE A 74 4.46 -8.05 -13.65
C ILE A 74 4.02 -7.05 -14.71
N ASN A 75 3.64 -5.83 -14.33
CA ASN A 75 3.25 -4.80 -15.29
C ASN A 75 4.41 -4.26 -16.13
N LYS A 76 5.66 -4.37 -15.64
CA LYS A 76 6.84 -3.82 -16.30
C LYS A 76 7.58 -4.85 -17.17
N VAL A 77 7.27 -6.13 -17.03
CA VAL A 77 8.03 -7.20 -17.70
C VAL A 77 7.82 -7.17 -19.21
N ASN A 78 8.91 -7.32 -19.95
CA ASN A 78 8.93 -7.44 -21.40
C ASN A 78 10.16 -8.26 -21.84
N VAL A 79 10.27 -8.50 -23.15
CA VAL A 79 11.34 -9.33 -23.73
C VAL A 79 12.74 -8.79 -23.42
N SER A 80 12.95 -7.48 -23.43
CA SER A 80 14.29 -6.89 -23.24
C SER A 80 14.73 -6.82 -21.78
N ASN A 81 13.79 -6.83 -20.82
CA ASN A 81 14.10 -6.64 -19.40
C ASN A 81 13.83 -7.86 -18.51
N ILE A 82 13.32 -8.97 -19.05
CA ILE A 82 12.89 -10.13 -18.25
C ILE A 82 13.98 -10.66 -17.33
N ALA A 83 15.25 -10.67 -17.75
CA ALA A 83 16.37 -11.13 -16.93
C ALA A 83 16.58 -10.25 -15.68
N PHE A 84 16.36 -8.94 -15.79
CA PHE A 84 16.41 -8.02 -14.66
C PHE A 84 15.19 -8.22 -13.75
N ILE A 85 13.99 -8.30 -14.35
CA ILE A 85 12.73 -8.49 -13.60
C ILE A 85 12.76 -9.79 -12.79
N VAL A 86 13.29 -10.88 -13.33
CA VAL A 86 13.44 -12.16 -12.61
C VAL A 86 14.28 -12.00 -11.35
N LYS A 87 15.40 -11.26 -11.40
CA LYS A 87 16.26 -11.03 -10.23
C LYS A 87 15.52 -10.26 -9.14
N GLU A 88 14.83 -9.18 -9.53
CA GLU A 88 14.00 -8.40 -8.60
C GLU A 88 12.82 -9.22 -8.04
N LEU A 89 12.24 -10.09 -8.85
CA LEU A 89 11.15 -10.97 -8.44
C LEU A 89 11.62 -11.98 -7.38
N PHE A 90 12.82 -12.54 -7.51
CA PHE A 90 13.38 -13.43 -6.48
C PHE A 90 13.87 -12.69 -5.23
N ALA A 91 14.09 -11.37 -5.29
CA ALA A 91 14.40 -10.56 -4.10
C ALA A 91 13.17 -10.30 -3.22
N VAL A 92 11.94 -10.50 -3.73
CA VAL A 92 10.72 -10.41 -2.91
C VAL A 92 10.36 -11.76 -2.29
N ASN A 93 9.59 -11.76 -1.20
CA ASN A 93 9.15 -12.99 -0.55
C ASN A 93 8.02 -13.68 -1.35
N LEU A 94 8.40 -14.40 -2.41
CA LEU A 94 7.48 -15.12 -3.29
C LEU A 94 6.80 -16.30 -2.61
N ILE A 95 7.43 -16.91 -1.60
CA ILE A 95 6.81 -18.02 -0.85
C ILE A 95 5.55 -17.53 -0.12
N ARG A 96 5.66 -16.40 0.60
CA ARG A 96 4.51 -15.72 1.21
C ARG A 96 3.58 -15.15 0.15
N GLY A 97 4.14 -14.63 -0.95
CA GLY A 97 3.43 -13.95 -2.03
C GLY A 97 2.88 -14.84 -3.16
N ARG A 98 2.94 -16.17 -3.08
CA ARG A 98 2.66 -17.07 -4.20
C ARG A 98 1.28 -16.84 -4.84
N GLY A 99 0.26 -16.65 -4.00
CA GLY A 99 -1.10 -16.35 -4.48
C GLY A 99 -1.21 -14.97 -5.12
N LEU A 100 -0.41 -13.99 -4.68
CA LEU A 100 -0.34 -12.66 -5.29
C LEU A 100 0.32 -12.75 -6.67
N LEU A 101 1.40 -13.51 -6.80
CA LEU A 101 2.09 -13.74 -8.08
C LEU A 101 1.14 -14.38 -9.10
N CYS A 102 0.53 -15.52 -8.76
CA CYS A 102 -0.37 -16.22 -9.68
C CYS A 102 -1.53 -15.32 -10.11
N ARG A 103 -2.16 -14.62 -9.17
CA ARG A 103 -3.27 -13.71 -9.48
C ARG A 103 -2.84 -12.55 -10.36
N SER A 104 -1.67 -11.97 -10.10
CA SER A 104 -1.13 -10.85 -10.88
C SER A 104 -0.87 -11.26 -12.32
N ILE A 105 -0.20 -12.40 -12.51
CA ILE A 105 0.09 -12.97 -13.83
C ILE A 105 -1.19 -13.33 -14.59
N LEU A 106 -2.14 -14.01 -13.96
CA LEU A 106 -3.39 -14.40 -14.62
C LEU A 106 -4.19 -13.17 -15.09
N ARG A 107 -4.25 -12.12 -14.27
CA ARG A 107 -4.90 -10.86 -14.65
C ARG A 107 -4.15 -10.15 -15.78
N ALA A 108 -2.82 -10.06 -15.69
CA ALA A 108 -2.00 -9.46 -16.72
C ALA A 108 -2.16 -10.19 -18.06
N GLN A 109 -2.17 -11.52 -18.03
CA GLN A 109 -2.43 -12.36 -19.21
C GLN A 109 -3.82 -12.11 -19.81
N GLN A 110 -4.85 -12.02 -18.97
CA GLN A 110 -6.22 -11.79 -19.43
C GLN A 110 -6.40 -10.39 -20.02
N SER A 111 -5.71 -9.37 -19.49
CA SER A 111 -5.75 -7.99 -20.01
C SER A 111 -4.78 -7.74 -21.16
N SER A 112 -3.74 -8.55 -21.33
CA SER A 112 -2.65 -8.29 -22.30
C SER A 112 -2.11 -9.59 -22.91
N PRO A 113 -2.92 -10.32 -23.70
CA PRO A 113 -2.54 -11.62 -24.27
C PRO A 113 -1.38 -11.54 -25.27
N THR A 114 -1.07 -10.36 -25.83
CA THR A 114 0.10 -10.16 -26.70
C THR A 114 1.42 -10.50 -26.01
N PHE A 115 1.50 -10.35 -24.69
CA PHE A 115 2.68 -10.66 -23.88
C PHE A 115 2.69 -12.08 -23.29
N THR A 116 1.80 -12.98 -23.76
CA THR A 116 1.70 -14.37 -23.26
C THR A 116 3.05 -15.07 -23.17
N HIS A 117 3.87 -14.94 -24.22
CA HIS A 117 5.20 -15.55 -24.30
C HIS A 117 6.15 -15.03 -23.21
N VAL A 118 6.05 -13.75 -22.85
CA VAL A 118 6.83 -13.14 -21.75
C VAL A 118 6.38 -13.68 -20.40
N TYR A 119 5.07 -13.77 -20.15
CA TYR A 119 4.54 -14.31 -18.90
C TYR A 119 4.86 -15.80 -18.75
N ALA A 120 4.76 -16.58 -19.82
CA ALA A 120 5.14 -17.99 -19.83
C ALA A 120 6.63 -18.17 -19.50
N ALA A 121 7.52 -17.38 -20.11
CA ALA A 121 8.95 -17.42 -19.81
C ALA A 121 9.24 -17.06 -18.35
N LEU A 122 8.57 -16.04 -17.80
CA LEU A 122 8.72 -15.63 -16.40
C LEU A 122 8.32 -16.75 -15.44
N ILE A 123 7.18 -17.40 -15.68
CA ILE A 123 6.69 -18.52 -14.87
C ILE A 123 7.64 -19.72 -15.00
N ALA A 124 8.11 -20.03 -16.21
CA ALA A 124 9.03 -21.13 -16.44
C ALA A 124 10.29 -20.97 -15.60
N VAL A 125 10.89 -19.78 -15.58
CA VAL A 125 12.07 -19.50 -14.73
C VAL A 125 11.71 -19.60 -13.25
N ALA A 126 10.58 -19.04 -12.83
CA ALA A 126 10.13 -19.14 -11.44
C ALA A 126 9.94 -20.60 -10.98
N ASN A 127 9.48 -21.48 -11.87
CA ASN A 127 9.23 -22.90 -11.58
C ASN A 127 10.51 -23.78 -11.60
N THR A 128 11.66 -23.23 -12.00
CA THR A 128 12.94 -23.95 -11.96
C THR A 128 13.66 -23.85 -10.60
N LYS A 129 13.11 -23.06 -9.66
CA LYS A 129 13.69 -22.76 -8.35
C LYS A 129 12.72 -23.13 -7.25
#